data_AF-A0A6G1PVL1-F1
#
_entry.id   AF-A0A6G1PVL1-F1
#
_cell.length_a   1.000
_cell.length_b   1.000
_cell.length_c   1.000
_cell.angle_alpha   90.00
_cell.angle_beta   90.00
_cell.angle_gamma   90.00
#
_symmetry.space_group_name_H-M   'P 1'
#
loop_
_entity.id
_entity.type
_entity.pdbx_description
1 polymer ?
#
loop_
_entity_poly.entity_id
_entity_poly.type
_entity_poly.pdbx_seq_one_letter_code
_entity_poly.pdbx_strand_id
1 'polypeptide(L)'
;MFIYKGIALPYPSDNLVLDLVLLIIFLGLEILRIFYGWKGNLCERSLALCVSLFILFPCAALAVYYLLLQTFVLRLEFLLSAILLCFYSLEFLLGILAISAFSRSKVY
;
A
#
# COMPACT_ATOMS: atom_id res chain seq x y z
N MET A 1 -8.10 16.24 -1.39
CA MET A 1 -9.29 15.47 -0.94
C MET A 1 -9.63 15.72 0.52
N PHE A 2 -8.69 15.50 1.44
CA PHE A 2 -8.86 15.82 2.87
C PHE A 2 -9.19 17.28 3.17
N ILE A 3 -8.57 18.25 2.47
CA ILE A 3 -8.90 19.68 2.60
C ILE A 3 -10.38 19.95 2.25
N TYR A 4 -10.88 19.33 1.18
CA TYR A 4 -12.29 19.45 0.78
C TYR A 4 -13.21 18.86 1.85
N LYS A 5 -12.88 17.68 2.40
CA LYS A 5 -13.66 17.07 3.48
C LYS A 5 -13.72 17.96 4.73
N GLY A 6 -12.60 18.58 5.11
CA GLY A 6 -12.53 19.43 6.30
C GLY A 6 -13.32 20.75 6.20
N ILE A 7 -13.62 21.21 4.97
CA ILE A 7 -14.36 22.46 4.74
C ILE A 7 -15.83 22.19 4.42
N ALA A 8 -16.12 21.15 3.63
CA ALA A 8 -17.44 20.92 3.05
C ALA A 8 -18.32 19.93 3.86
N LEU A 9 -17.72 19.08 4.69
CA LEU A 9 -18.44 18.07 5.47
C LEU A 9 -18.29 18.35 6.97
N PRO A 10 -19.32 18.04 7.79
CA PRO A 10 -19.22 18.10 9.25
C PRO A 10 -18.36 16.93 9.76
N TYR A 11 -17.05 16.99 9.49
CA TYR A 11 -16.08 15.97 9.87
C TYR A 11 -15.59 16.22 11.29
N PRO A 12 -15.75 15.28 12.24
CA PRO A 12 -15.20 15.43 13.59
C PRO A 12 -13.69 15.64 13.54
N SER A 13 -13.19 16.67 14.23
CA SER A 13 -11.77 17.07 14.15
C SER A 13 -10.82 15.94 14.54
N ASP A 14 -11.18 15.12 15.54
CA ASP A 14 -10.37 13.99 16.00
C ASP A 14 -10.21 12.92 14.91
N ASN A 15 -11.29 12.57 14.22
CA ASN A 15 -11.25 11.60 13.12
C ASN A 15 -10.45 12.13 11.93
N LEU A 16 -10.52 13.44 11.67
CA LEU A 16 -9.75 14.07 10.58
C LEU A 16 -8.25 13.99 10.86
N VAL A 17 -7.84 14.27 12.11
CA VAL A 17 -6.43 14.17 12.53
C VAL A 17 -5.95 12.72 12.45
N LEU A 18 -6.76 11.76 12.93
CA LEU A 18 -6.44 10.33 12.81
C LEU A 18 -6.20 9.92 11.36
N ASP A 19 -7.12 10.27 10.45
CA ASP A 19 -6.99 9.91 9.04
C ASP A 19 -5.77 10.55 8.37
N LEU A 20 -5.40 11.77 8.77
CA LEU A 20 -4.18 12.45 8.29
C LEU A 20 -2.91 11.77 8.81
N VAL A 21 -2.88 11.37 10.07
CA VAL A 21 -1.75 10.63 10.65
C VAL A 21 -1.59 9.28 9.96
N LEU A 22 -2.68 8.54 9.77
CA LEU A 22 -2.68 7.29 9.02
C LEU A 22 -2.20 7.50 7.58
N LEU A 23 -2.48 8.66 6.96
CA LEU A 23 -2.08 8.94 5.57
C LEU A 23 -0.56 9.12 5.48
N ILE A 24 0.03 9.81 6.46
CA ILE A 24 1.49 9.99 6.55
C ILE A 24 2.17 8.64 6.78
N ILE A 25 1.62 7.80 7.66
CA ILE A 25 2.11 6.44 7.88
C ILE A 25 2.01 5.62 6.60
N PHE A 26 0.87 5.68 5.91
CA PHE A 26 0.64 4.97 4.66
C PHE A 26 1.64 5.37 3.59
N LEU A 27 1.90 6.67 3.44
CA LEU A 27 2.92 7.19 2.52
C LEU A 27 4.31 6.64 2.86
N GLY A 28 4.70 6.63 4.13
CA GLY A 28 5.98 6.08 4.57
C GLY A 28 6.12 4.59 4.22
N LEU A 29 5.08 3.80 4.48
CA LEU A 29 5.06 2.37 4.14
C LEU A 29 5.13 2.13 2.63
N GLU A 30 4.39 2.91 1.84
CA GLU A 30 4.44 2.83 0.38
C GLU A 30 5.84 3.12 -0.17
N ILE A 31 6.51 4.15 0.35
CA ILE A 31 7.88 4.49 -0.05
C ILE A 31 8.82 3.33 0.26
N LEU A 32 8.75 2.76 1.47
CA LEU A 32 9.58 1.63 1.88
C LEU A 32 9.33 0.40 1.00
N ARG A 33 8.06 0.07 0.77
CA ARG A 33 7.63 -1.04 -0.10
C ARG A 33 8.23 -0.89 -1.50
N ILE A 34 8.01 0.26 -2.14
CA ILE A 34 8.52 0.53 -3.50
C ILE A 34 10.05 0.49 -3.53
N PHE A 35 10.72 1.04 -2.52
CA PHE A 35 12.19 1.02 -2.43
C PHE A 35 12.74 -0.41 -2.36
N TYR A 36 12.17 -1.26 -1.49
CA TYR A 36 12.60 -2.66 -1.36
C TYR A 36 12.22 -3.50 -2.58
N GLY A 37 11.06 -3.26 -3.19
CA GLY A 37 10.64 -3.90 -4.42
C GLY A 37 11.58 -3.57 -5.58
N TRP A 38 11.90 -2.29 -5.76
CA TRP A 38 12.83 -1.83 -6.81
C TRP A 38 14.24 -2.42 -6.60
N LYS A 39 14.78 -2.31 -5.39
CA LYS A 39 16.11 -2.84 -5.05
C LYS A 39 16.17 -4.36 -5.16
N GLY A 40 15.13 -5.05 -4.71
CA GLY A 40 15.03 -6.51 -4.78
C GLY A 40 14.97 -7.03 -6.21
N ASN A 41 14.24 -6.32 -7.08
CA ASN A 41 14.13 -6.68 -8.50
C ASN A 41 15.44 -6.43 -9.26
N LEU A 42 16.10 -5.27 -9.08
CA LEU A 42 17.35 -4.95 -9.77
C LEU A 42 18.54 -5.81 -9.32
N CYS A 43 18.61 -6.15 -8.04
CA CYS A 43 19.72 -6.93 -7.49
C CYS A 43 19.43 -8.44 -7.42
N GLU A 44 18.32 -8.89 -8.01
CA GLU A 44 17.82 -10.28 -7.94
C GLU A 44 17.85 -10.87 -6.52
N ARG A 45 17.62 -10.01 -5.52
CA ARG A 45 17.79 -10.36 -4.11
C ARG A 45 16.45 -10.74 -3.51
N SER A 46 16.18 -12.04 -3.46
CA SER A 46 14.95 -12.63 -2.90
C SER A 46 14.58 -12.07 -1.51
N LEU A 47 15.56 -11.84 -0.63
CA LEU A 47 15.31 -11.25 0.70
C LEU A 47 14.69 -9.85 0.63
N ALA A 48 15.14 -8.98 -0.28
CA ALA A 48 14.58 -7.63 -0.40
C ALA A 48 13.15 -7.66 -0.97
N LEU A 49 12.87 -8.59 -1.88
CA LEU A 49 11.51 -8.83 -2.38
C LEU A 49 10.59 -9.37 -1.29
N CYS A 50 11.06 -10.31 -0.45
CA CYS A 50 10.30 -10.80 0.70
C CYS A 50 9.94 -9.64 1.66
N VAL A 51 10.88 -8.72 1.92
CA VAL A 51 10.60 -7.54 2.74
C VAL A 51 9.55 -6.64 2.09
N SER A 52 9.63 -6.41 0.77
CA SER A 52 8.60 -5.65 0.03
C SER A 52 7.21 -6.29 0.17
N LEU A 53 7.11 -7.62 0.01
CA LEU A 53 5.85 -8.34 0.18
C LEU A 53 5.35 -8.32 1.63
N PHE A 54 6.24 -8.34 2.61
CA PHE A 54 5.85 -8.20 4.01
C PHE A 54 5.24 -6.82 4.30
N ILE A 55 5.82 -5.75 3.74
CA ILE A 55 5.31 -4.37 3.87
C ILE A 55 4.01 -4.18 3.09
N LEU A 56 3.77 -4.97 2.03
CA LEU A 56 2.51 -4.95 1.28
C LEU A 56 1.29 -5.23 2.17
N PHE A 57 1.39 -6.10 3.19
CA PHE A 57 0.27 -6.42 4.09
C PHE A 57 -0.26 -5.21 4.88
N PRO A 58 0.57 -4.46 5.65
CA PRO A 58 0.10 -3.26 6.32
C PRO A 58 -0.34 -2.17 5.33
N CYS A 59 0.27 -2.06 4.14
CA CYS A 59 -0.23 -1.17 3.08
C CYS A 59 -1.64 -1.55 2.60
N ALA A 60 -1.89 -2.83 2.35
CA ALA A 60 -3.20 -3.32 1.95
C ALA A 60 -4.24 -3.10 3.05
N ALA A 61 -3.88 -3.31 4.32
CA ALA A 61 -4.75 -3.02 5.46
C ALA A 61 -5.15 -1.54 5.54
N LEU A 62 -4.20 -0.61 5.31
CA LEU A 62 -4.47 0.82 5.26
C LEU A 62 -5.34 1.20 4.04
N ALA A 63 -5.11 0.59 2.88
CA ALA A 63 -5.96 0.79 1.71
C ALA A 63 -7.41 0.32 1.97
N VAL A 64 -7.61 -0.81 2.66
CA VAL A 64 -8.93 -1.29 3.09
C VAL A 64 -9.55 -0.34 4.13
N TYR A 65 -8.75 0.23 5.03
CA TYR A 65 -9.21 1.25 5.98
C TYR A 65 -9.80 2.47 5.24
N TYR A 66 -9.09 3.02 4.26
CA TYR A 66 -9.59 4.15 3.46
C TYR A 66 -10.77 3.79 2.56
N LEU A 67 -10.91 2.52 2.19
CA LEU A 67 -12.03 2.05 1.37
C LEU A 67 -13.33 1.88 2.17
N LEU A 68 -13.25 1.31 3.39
CA LEU A 68 -14.42 0.81 4.13
C LEU A 68 -14.64 1.46 5.50
N LEU A 69 -13.56 1.83 6.21
CA LEU A 69 -13.61 2.24 7.62
C LEU A 69 -13.56 3.76 7.81
N GLN A 70 -13.22 4.52 6.76
CA GLN A 70 -13.19 5.97 6.81
C GLN A 70 -14.60 6.58 6.96
N THR A 71 -14.73 7.61 7.81
CA THR A 71 -16.02 8.25 8.17
C THR A 71 -16.82 8.75 6.97
N PHE A 72 -16.15 9.42 6.01
CA PHE A 72 -16.76 9.86 4.76
C PHE A 72 -15.89 9.43 3.58
N VAL A 73 -16.31 8.39 2.86
CA VAL A 73 -15.63 7.92 1.64
C VAL A 73 -16.26 8.60 0.43
N LEU A 74 -15.47 9.36 -0.34
CA LEU A 74 -15.96 9.89 -1.62
C LEU A 74 -15.83 8.82 -2.72
N ARG A 75 -16.65 8.94 -3.77
CA ARG A 75 -16.64 8.02 -4.92
C ARG A 75 -15.26 7.90 -5.59
N LEU A 76 -14.51 9.00 -5.65
CA LEU A 76 -13.16 9.00 -6.22
C LEU A 76 -12.17 8.18 -5.37
N GLU A 77 -12.23 8.33 -4.04
CA GLU A 77 -11.39 7.60 -3.08
C GLU A 77 -11.67 6.11 -3.14
N PHE A 78 -12.96 5.76 -3.26
CA PHE A 78 -13.38 4.38 -3.42
C PHE A 78 -12.78 3.75 -4.67
N LEU A 79 -12.89 4.43 -5.82
CA LEU A 79 -12.35 3.94 -7.09
C LEU A 79 -10.82 3.81 -7.04
N LEU A 80 -10.12 4.83 -6.52
CA LEU A 80 -8.66 4.79 -6.39
C LEU A 80 -8.19 3.66 -5.48
N SER A 81 -8.85 3.48 -4.33
CA SER A 81 -8.48 2.44 -3.36
C SER A 81 -8.77 1.03 -3.91
N ALA A 82 -9.87 0.86 -4.66
CA ALA A 82 -10.16 -0.41 -5.33
C ALA A 82 -9.12 -0.75 -6.41
N ILE A 83 -8.73 0.23 -7.23
CA ILE A 83 -7.67 0.07 -8.24
C ILE A 83 -6.34 -0.26 -7.55
N LEU A 84 -6.01 0.43 -6.46
CA LEU A 84 -4.79 0.18 -5.69
C LEU A 84 -4.72 -1.24 -5.14
N LEU A 85 -5.83 -1.75 -4.56
CA LEU A 85 -5.91 -3.14 -4.08
C LEU A 85 -5.77 -4.18 -5.20
N CYS A 86 -6.28 -3.87 -6.41
CA CYS A 86 -6.05 -4.71 -7.58
C CYS A 86 -4.56 -4.78 -7.93
N PHE A 87 -3.86 -3.64 -7.95
CA PHE A 87 -2.42 -3.61 -8.16
C PHE A 87 -1.63 -4.33 -7.06
N TYR A 88 -2.03 -4.21 -5.79
CA TYR A 88 -1.42 -4.98 -4.71
C TYR A 88 -1.58 -6.48 -4.90
N SER A 89 -2.75 -6.93 -5.36
CA SER A 89 -2.99 -8.35 -5.64
C SER A 89 -2.08 -8.85 -6.77
N LEU A 90 -1.92 -8.06 -7.83
CA LEU A 90 -1.01 -8.38 -8.93
C LEU A 90 0.45 -8.38 -8.47
N GLU A 91 0.87 -7.39 -7.68
CA GLU A 91 2.23 -7.32 -7.13
C GLU A 91 2.54 -8.50 -6.23
N PHE A 92 1.58 -8.94 -5.41
CA PHE A 92 1.76 -10.12 -4.57
C PHE A 92 2.03 -11.38 -5.41
N LEU A 93 1.20 -11.60 -6.44
CA LEU A 93 1.36 -12.74 -7.35
C LEU A 93 2.71 -12.69 -8.09
N LEU A 94 3.04 -11.54 -8.69
CA LEU A 94 4.29 -11.34 -9.41
C LEU A 94 5.51 -11.44 -8.49
N GLY A 95 5.40 -10.94 -7.25
CA GLY A 95 6.46 -11.00 -6.26
C GLY A 95 6.78 -12.42 -5.82
N ILE A 96 5.76 -13.27 -5.61
CA ILE A 96 5.95 -14.70 -5.33
C ILE A 96 6.65 -15.39 -6.50
N LEU A 97 6.19 -15.13 -7.73
CA LEU A 97 6.80 -15.70 -8.94
C LEU A 97 8.27 -15.28 -9.06
N ALA A 98 8.58 -13.99 -8.85
CA ALA A 98 9.94 -13.48 -8.89
C ALA A 98 10.84 -14.14 -7.83
N ILE A 99 10.36 -14.25 -6.58
CA ILE A 99 11.11 -14.94 -5.51
C ILE A 99 11.37 -16.41 -5.90
N SER A 100 10.38 -17.10 -6.46
CA SER A 100 10.56 -18.49 -6.88
C SER A 100 11.59 -18.64 -8.01
N ALA A 101 11.59 -17.71 -8.97
CA ALA A 101 12.54 -17.69 -10.08
C ALA A 101 13.98 -17.42 -9.59
N PHE A 102 14.17 -16.42 -8.74
CA PHE A 102 15.50 -16.08 -8.20
C PHE A 102 16.04 -17.16 -7.25
N SER A 103 15.18 -17.79 -6.45
CA SER A 103 15.59 -18.92 -5.59
C SER A 103 16.03 -20.12 -6.41
N ARG A 104 15.42 -20.38 -7.57
CA ARG A 104 15.85 -21.44 -8.49
C ARG A 104 17.18 -21.11 -9.17
N SER A 105 17.36 -19.86 -9.62
CA SER A 105 18.60 -19.40 -10.27
C SER A 105 19.83 -19.60 -9.37
N LYS A 106 19.70 -19.32 -8.06
CA LYS A 106 20.79 -19.52 -7.09
C LYS A 106 21.20 -20.98 -6.83
N VAL A 107 20.37 -21.94 -7.22
CA VAL A 107 20.61 -23.38 -6.96
C VAL A 107 21.38 -24.04 -8.11
N TYR A 108 21.48 -23.38 -9.27
CA TYR A 108 22.29 -23.81 -10.42
C TYR A 108 23.56 -22.98 -10.53
#